data_AF-A0A2J8UGF4-F1
#
_entry.id   AF-A0A2J8UGF4-F1
#
_cell.length_a   1.000
_cell.length_b   1.000
_cell.length_c   1.000
_cell.angle_alpha   90.00
_cell.angle_beta   90.00
_cell.angle_gamma   90.00
#
_symmetry.space_group_name_H-M   'P 1'
#
loop_
_entity.id
_entity.type
_entity.pdbx_description
1 polymer ?
#
loop_
_entity_poly.entity_id
_entity_poly.type
_entity_poly.pdbx_seq_one_letter_code
_entity_poly.pdbx_strand_id
1 'polypeptide(L)'
;MKRDDLKATLTARNREAKQLTQLERTRQRNPSDRHVISQAETELQRAAMDASRTSRHLEETINNFERQKMKDIKTIFSEFITIEMLFHGKALEVYTAAYQNIQNIDEDEDLERWSFATLPRLVLNSWGSSDPPALASQSV
;
A
#
# COMPACT_ATOMS: atom_id res chain seq x y z
N MET A 1 -14.76 7.25 -8.95
CA MET A 1 -16.12 7.27 -9.52
C MET A 1 -16.52 8.71 -9.79
N LYS A 2 -16.88 9.08 -11.02
CA LYS A 2 -17.29 10.45 -11.32
C LYS A 2 -18.76 10.62 -10.96
N ARG A 3 -19.06 11.60 -10.11
CA ARG A 3 -20.42 11.95 -9.66
C ARG A 3 -21.38 12.19 -10.84
N ASP A 4 -20.83 12.64 -11.96
CA ASP A 4 -21.57 12.97 -13.16
C ASP A 4 -22.16 11.73 -13.85
N ASP A 5 -21.44 10.61 -13.90
CA ASP A 5 -21.94 9.37 -14.51
C ASP A 5 -23.14 8.83 -13.73
N LEU A 6 -23.06 8.88 -12.40
CA LEU A 6 -24.16 8.50 -11.52
C LEU A 6 -25.38 9.40 -11.71
N LYS A 7 -25.17 10.71 -11.80
CA LYS A 7 -26.23 11.69 -12.05
C LYS A 7 -26.87 11.50 -13.43
N ALA A 8 -26.08 11.20 -14.45
CA ALA A 8 -26.56 10.93 -15.81
C ALA A 8 -27.46 9.70 -15.85
N THR A 9 -27.01 8.57 -15.27
CA THR A 9 -27.81 7.34 -15.20
C THR A 9 -29.09 7.54 -14.41
N LEU A 10 -29.04 8.23 -13.26
CA LEU A 10 -30.24 8.55 -12.47
C LEU A 10 -31.24 9.40 -13.26
N THR A 11 -30.75 10.40 -14.00
CA THR A 11 -31.59 11.27 -14.82
C THR A 11 -32.27 10.48 -15.96
N ALA A 12 -31.52 9.60 -16.63
CA ALA A 12 -32.04 8.77 -17.71
C ALA A 12 -33.11 7.78 -17.19
N ARG A 13 -32.86 7.11 -16.07
CA ARG A 13 -33.82 6.19 -15.42
C ARG A 13 -35.09 6.91 -14.95
N ASN A 14 -34.95 8.11 -14.39
CA ASN A 14 -36.10 8.94 -14.02
C ASN A 14 -36.94 9.35 -15.24
N ARG A 15 -36.29 9.62 -16.38
CA ARG A 15 -36.99 9.94 -17.64
C ARG A 15 -37.73 8.73 -18.19
N GLU A 16 -37.11 7.56 -18.19
CA GLU A 16 -37.74 6.28 -18.56
C GLU A 16 -38.98 6.00 -17.70
N ALA A 17 -38.86 6.11 -16.37
CA ALA A 17 -39.99 5.90 -15.46
C ALA A 17 -41.15 6.88 -15.73
N LYS A 18 -40.84 8.16 -15.98
CA LYS A 18 -41.85 9.16 -16.34
C LYS A 18 -42.56 8.80 -17.65
N GLN A 19 -41.84 8.35 -18.67
CA GLN A 19 -42.43 7.96 -19.94
C GLN A 19 -43.29 6.69 -19.84
N LEU A 20 -42.92 5.76 -18.96
CA LEU A 20 -43.73 4.58 -18.69
C LEU A 20 -45.08 4.95 -18.06
N THR A 21 -45.06 5.79 -17.01
CA THR A 21 -46.30 6.28 -16.38
C THR A 21 -47.13 7.12 -17.35
N GLN A 22 -46.50 7.91 -18.23
CA GLN A 22 -47.20 8.67 -19.28
C GLN A 22 -47.94 7.73 -20.24
N LEU A 23 -47.28 6.68 -20.73
CA LEU A 23 -47.87 5.70 -21.63
C LEU A 23 -49.06 4.98 -21.00
N GLU A 24 -48.94 4.55 -19.74
CA GLU A 24 -50.02 3.90 -18.98
C GLU A 24 -51.24 4.81 -18.86
N ARG A 25 -51.03 6.08 -18.53
CA ARG A 25 -52.11 7.08 -18.45
C ARG A 25 -52.80 7.31 -19.79
N THR A 26 -52.03 7.43 -20.88
CA THR A 26 -52.58 7.59 -22.23
C THR A 26 -53.44 6.40 -22.62
N ARG A 27 -52.96 5.17 -22.37
CA ARG A 27 -53.71 3.93 -22.63
C ARG A 27 -55.02 3.86 -21.86
N GLN A 28 -55.03 4.28 -20.59
CA GLN A 28 -56.23 4.29 -19.75
C GLN A 28 -57.24 5.37 -20.18
N ARG A 29 -56.76 6.55 -20.58
CA ARG A 29 -57.63 7.70 -20.88
C ARG A 29 -58.35 7.55 -22.21
N ASN A 30 -57.68 7.04 -23.25
CA ASN A 30 -58.29 6.84 -24.55
C ASN A 30 -57.65 5.65 -25.29
N PRO A 31 -58.11 4.41 -25.04
CA PRO A 31 -57.50 3.21 -25.62
C PRO A 31 -57.65 3.10 -27.15
N SER A 32 -58.59 3.84 -27.75
CA SER A 32 -58.81 3.84 -29.20
C SER A 32 -57.87 4.80 -29.96
N ASP A 33 -57.20 5.72 -29.28
CA ASP A 33 -56.25 6.65 -29.89
C ASP A 33 -54.88 5.98 -30.12
N ARG A 34 -54.85 5.09 -31.12
CA ARG A 34 -53.67 4.30 -31.47
C ARG A 34 -52.48 5.17 -31.89
N HIS A 35 -52.73 6.33 -32.48
CA HIS A 35 -51.67 7.22 -32.93
C HIS A 35 -50.89 7.80 -31.74
N VAL A 36 -51.59 8.36 -30.74
CA VAL A 36 -50.95 8.94 -29.55
C VAL A 36 -50.28 7.85 -28.69
N ILE A 37 -50.89 6.66 -28.58
CA ILE A 37 -50.28 5.51 -27.89
C ILE A 37 -48.97 5.11 -28.57
N SER A 38 -48.95 4.98 -29.89
CA SER A 38 -47.75 4.59 -30.65
C SER A 38 -46.62 5.62 -30.53
N GLN A 39 -46.96 6.91 -30.48
CA GLN A 39 -45.98 7.96 -30.22
C GLN A 39 -45.37 7.83 -28.82
N ALA A 40 -46.20 7.66 -27.79
CA ALA A 40 -45.74 7.48 -26.41
C ALA A 40 -44.89 6.20 -26.23
N GLU A 41 -45.22 5.11 -26.94
CA GLU A 41 -44.40 3.90 -26.99
C GLU A 41 -43.02 4.16 -27.59
N THR A 42 -42.96 4.93 -28.68
CA THR A 42 -41.69 5.31 -29.31
C THR A 42 -40.83 6.17 -28.38
N GLU A 43 -41.43 7.11 -27.66
CA GLU A 43 -40.74 7.95 -26.67
C GLU A 43 -40.22 7.14 -25.48
N LEU A 44 -41.02 6.19 -24.98
CA LEU A 44 -40.60 5.26 -23.94
C LEU A 44 -39.44 4.39 -24.42
N GLN A 45 -39.52 3.84 -25.63
CA GLN A 45 -38.45 3.04 -26.21
C GLN A 45 -37.14 3.84 -26.29
N ARG A 46 -37.19 5.09 -26.74
CA ARG A 46 -36.00 5.96 -26.78
C ARG A 46 -35.43 6.20 -25.37
N ALA A 47 -36.28 6.53 -24.39
CA ALA A 47 -35.84 6.76 -23.02
C ALA A 47 -35.25 5.49 -22.37
N ALA A 48 -35.80 4.31 -22.67
CA ALA A 48 -35.29 3.02 -22.20
C ALA A 48 -33.93 2.68 -22.81
N MET A 49 -33.72 2.96 -24.10
CA MET A 49 -32.41 2.80 -24.73
C MET A 49 -31.35 3.71 -24.09
N ASP A 50 -31.68 4.98 -23.84
CA ASP A 50 -30.78 5.93 -23.18
C ASP A 50 -30.43 5.49 -21.74
N ALA A 51 -31.43 5.03 -20.99
CA ALA A 51 -31.24 4.49 -19.64
C ALA A 51 -30.34 3.24 -19.63
N SER A 52 -30.55 2.32 -20.59
CA SER A 52 -29.72 1.12 -20.75
C SER A 52 -28.27 1.47 -21.09
N ARG A 53 -28.07 2.41 -22.03
CA ARG A 53 -26.74 2.88 -22.43
C ARG A 53 -25.97 3.50 -21.27
N THR A 54 -26.59 4.42 -20.54
CA THR A 54 -25.95 5.10 -19.39
C THR A 54 -25.68 4.12 -18.23
N SER A 55 -26.56 3.15 -18.00
CA SER A 55 -26.34 2.10 -17.00
C SER A 55 -25.11 1.23 -17.32
N ARG A 56 -24.95 0.80 -18.58
CA ARG A 56 -23.77 0.02 -19.00
C ARG A 56 -22.48 0.83 -18.83
N HIS A 57 -22.49 2.10 -19.21
CA HIS A 57 -21.32 2.97 -19.04
C HIS A 57 -20.94 3.16 -17.57
N LEU A 58 -21.93 3.31 -16.68
CA LEU A 58 -21.71 3.41 -15.24
C LEU A 58 -21.12 2.09 -14.70
N GLU A 59 -21.60 0.93 -15.15
CA GLU A 59 -21.06 -0.37 -14.76
C GLU A 59 -19.58 -0.52 -15.17
N GLU A 60 -19.22 -0.15 -16.39
CA GLU A 60 -17.82 -0.14 -16.85
C GLU A 60 -16.95 0.77 -15.98
N THR A 61 -17.46 1.95 -15.64
CA THR A 61 -16.76 2.91 -14.77
C THR A 61 -16.57 2.36 -13.36
N ILE A 62 -17.57 1.70 -12.79
CA ILE A 62 -17.48 1.03 -11.49
C ILE A 62 -16.45 -0.10 -11.55
N ASN A 63 -16.52 -0.94 -12.58
CA ASN A 63 -15.58 -2.04 -12.75
C ASN A 63 -14.13 -1.56 -12.87
N ASN A 64 -13.89 -0.48 -13.61
CA ASN A 64 -12.56 0.12 -13.71
C ASN A 64 -12.09 0.71 -12.38
N PHE A 65 -12.98 1.36 -11.64
CA PHE A 65 -12.67 1.87 -10.29
C PHE A 65 -12.29 0.74 -9.33
N GLU A 66 -13.06 -0.33 -9.29
CA GLU A 66 -12.81 -1.49 -8.44
C GLU A 66 -11.50 -2.21 -8.81
N ARG A 67 -11.21 -2.36 -10.10
CA ARG A 67 -9.91 -2.88 -10.58
C ARG A 67 -8.76 -1.99 -10.14
N GLN A 68 -8.89 -0.67 -10.25
CA GLN A 68 -7.84 0.26 -9.86
C GLN A 68 -7.62 0.23 -8.35
N LYS A 69 -8.69 0.25 -7.55
CA LYS A 69 -8.62 0.11 -6.09
C LYS A 69 -7.82 -1.12 -5.66
N MET A 70 -8.06 -2.27 -6.29
CA MET A 70 -7.31 -3.49 -5.99
C MET A 70 -5.83 -3.36 -6.36
N LYS A 71 -5.49 -2.74 -7.49
CA LYS A 71 -4.10 -2.47 -7.87
C LYS A 71 -3.43 -1.53 -6.86
N ASP A 72 -4.09 -0.46 -6.48
CA ASP A 72 -3.55 0.53 -5.55
C ASP A 72 -3.27 -0.09 -4.18
N ILE A 73 -4.21 -0.91 -3.65
CA ILE A 73 -4.01 -1.65 -2.40
C ILE A 73 -2.79 -2.56 -2.51
N LYS A 74 -2.65 -3.32 -3.60
CA LYS A 74 -1.49 -4.20 -3.82
C LYS A 74 -0.19 -3.39 -3.83
N THR A 75 -0.17 -2.25 -4.52
CA THR A 75 1.01 -1.39 -4.61
C THR A 75 1.39 -0.86 -3.23
N ILE A 76 0.45 -0.25 -2.49
CA ILE A 76 0.70 0.32 -1.16
C ILE A 76 1.26 -0.73 -0.20
N PHE A 77 0.65 -1.91 -0.12
CA PHE A 77 1.13 -2.95 0.79
C PHE A 77 2.47 -3.56 0.34
N SER A 78 2.69 -3.71 -0.96
CA SER A 78 3.98 -4.23 -1.47
C SER A 78 5.12 -3.25 -1.21
N GLU A 79 4.89 -1.96 -1.42
CA GLU A 79 5.85 -0.90 -1.10
C GLU A 79 6.14 -0.86 0.40
N PHE A 80 5.10 -0.90 1.24
CA PHE A 80 5.27 -0.97 2.69
C PHE A 80 6.12 -2.16 3.13
N ILE A 81 5.79 -3.37 2.67
CA ILE A 81 6.55 -4.58 2.99
C ILE A 81 8.00 -4.45 2.52
N THR A 82 8.23 -3.90 1.32
CA THR A 82 9.58 -3.70 0.79
C THR A 82 10.40 -2.76 1.66
N ILE A 83 9.80 -1.66 2.12
CA ILE A 83 10.46 -0.71 3.03
C ILE A 83 10.79 -1.38 4.36
N GLU A 84 9.85 -2.11 4.96
CA GLU A 84 10.08 -2.83 6.22
C GLU A 84 11.18 -3.91 6.07
N MET A 85 11.21 -4.63 4.94
CA MET A 85 12.28 -5.59 4.65
C MET A 85 13.66 -4.92 4.62
N LEU A 86 13.78 -3.75 3.98
CA LEU A 86 15.03 -3.00 3.94
C LEU A 86 15.43 -2.50 5.34
N PHE A 87 14.46 -1.99 6.10
CA PHE A 87 14.68 -1.52 7.46
C PHE A 87 15.18 -2.66 8.36
N HIS A 88 14.50 -3.80 8.36
CA HIS A 88 14.90 -4.98 9.13
C HIS A 88 16.23 -5.55 8.67
N GLY A 89 16.51 -5.55 7.36
CA GLY A 89 17.82 -5.93 6.82
C GLY A 89 18.94 -5.07 7.38
N LYS A 90 18.74 -3.74 7.45
CA LYS A 90 19.74 -2.83 8.03
C LYS A 90 19.91 -3.03 9.54
N ALA A 91 18.81 -3.26 10.25
CA ALA A 91 18.88 -3.59 11.67
C ALA A 91 19.70 -4.87 11.92
N LEU A 92 19.47 -5.90 11.11
CA LEU A 92 20.22 -7.15 11.19
C LEU A 92 21.72 -6.92 10.93
N GLU A 93 22.07 -6.15 9.91
CA GLU A 93 23.47 -5.80 9.61
C GLU A 93 24.16 -5.14 10.82
N VAL A 94 23.51 -4.17 11.46
CA VAL A 94 24.04 -3.49 12.65
C VAL A 94 24.18 -4.46 13.82
N TYR A 95 23.19 -5.32 14.08
CA TYR A 95 23.28 -6.30 15.16
C TYR A 95 24.37 -7.35 14.90
N THR A 96 24.55 -7.80 13.66
CA THR A 96 25.63 -8.71 13.29
C THR A 96 26.99 -8.07 13.50
N ALA A 97 27.18 -6.81 13.10
CA ALA A 97 28.43 -6.08 13.34
C ALA A 97 28.70 -5.91 14.85
N ALA A 98 27.68 -5.53 15.63
CA ALA A 98 27.80 -5.43 17.08
C ALA A 98 28.16 -6.78 17.72
N TYR A 99 27.52 -7.87 17.30
CA TYR A 99 27.85 -9.22 17.76
C TYR A 99 29.30 -9.59 17.44
N GLN A 100 29.75 -9.37 16.21
CA GLN A 100 31.14 -9.62 15.81
C GLN A 100 32.13 -8.81 16.64
N ASN A 101 31.86 -7.52 16.89
CA ASN A 101 32.72 -6.70 17.74
C ASN A 101 32.85 -7.26 19.15
N ILE A 102 31.76 -7.79 19.73
CA ILE A 102 31.79 -8.43 21.05
C ILE A 102 32.58 -9.74 21.01
N GLN A 103 32.39 -10.57 19.98
CA GLN A 103 33.10 -11.84 19.86
C GLN A 103 34.60 -11.66 19.61
N ASN A 104 35.00 -10.53 19.03
CA ASN A 104 36.39 -10.20 18.75
C ASN A 104 37.08 -9.43 19.89
N ILE A 105 36.44 -9.30 21.07
CA ILE A 105 37.11 -8.77 22.26
C ILE A 105 38.20 -9.76 22.66
N ASP A 106 39.45 -9.29 22.69
CA ASP A 106 40.58 -10.06 23.19
C ASP A 106 40.70 -9.83 24.71
N GLU A 107 40.12 -10.75 25.48
CA GLU A 107 40.10 -10.66 26.94
C GLU A 107 41.51 -10.70 27.54
N ASP A 108 42.44 -11.43 26.92
CA ASP A 108 43.80 -11.58 27.43
C ASP A 108 44.61 -10.29 27.23
N GLU A 109 44.54 -9.68 26.04
CA GLU A 109 45.14 -8.36 25.78
C GLU A 109 44.60 -7.30 26.77
N ASP A 110 43.28 -7.29 26.99
CA ASP A 110 42.65 -6.35 27.90
C ASP A 110 43.08 -6.57 29.36
N LEU A 111 43.18 -7.82 29.81
CA LEU A 111 43.64 -8.17 31.17
C LEU A 111 45.12 -7.88 31.38
N GLU A 112 45.97 -8.11 30.39
CA GLU A 112 47.39 -7.75 30.43
C GLU A 112 47.58 -6.23 30.55
N ARG A 113 46.85 -5.48 29.72
CA ARG A 113 46.86 -4.01 29.77
C ARG A 113 46.36 -3.48 31.11
N TRP A 114 45.31 -4.08 31.68
CA TRP A 114 44.78 -3.73 33.00
C TRP A 114 45.78 -4.03 34.11
N SER A 115 46.42 -5.20 34.07
CA SER A 115 47.44 -5.60 35.04
C SER A 115 48.61 -4.62 35.03
N PHE A 116 49.11 -4.26 33.85
CA PHE A 116 50.17 -3.25 33.71
C PHE A 116 49.76 -1.89 34.27
N ALA A 117 48.55 -1.42 33.94
CA ALA A 117 48.03 -0.13 34.39
C ALA A 117 47.84 -0.04 35.92
N THR A 118 47.67 -1.18 36.59
CA THR A 118 47.47 -1.27 38.04
C THR A 118 48.74 -1.61 38.82
N LEU A 119 49.88 -1.80 38.15
CA LEU A 119 51.15 -2.07 38.81
C LEU A 119 51.61 -0.88 39.69
N PRO A 120 52.15 -1.14 40.89
CA PRO A 120 52.75 -0.10 41.72
C PRO A 120 53.86 0.62 40.97
N ARG A 121 53.92 1.95 41.09
CA ARG A 121 54.86 2.83 40.37
C ARG A 121 56.34 2.42 40.53
N LEU A 122 56.68 1.77 41.66
CA LEU A 122 58.01 1.22 41.91
C LEU A 122 58.35 0.02 41.01
N VAL A 123 57.37 -0.82 40.68
CA VAL A 123 57.51 -1.92 39.73
C VAL A 123 57.58 -1.35 38.32
N LEU A 124 56.70 -0.42 37.95
CA LEU A 124 56.75 0.20 36.62
C LEU A 124 58.11 0.86 36.32
N ASN A 125 58.71 1.54 37.29
CA ASN A 125 60.02 2.20 37.14
C ASN A 125 61.20 1.21 36.98
N SER A 126 61.06 -0.06 37.37
CA SER A 126 62.10 -1.07 37.12
C SER A 126 62.07 -1.62 35.68
N TRP A 127 60.95 -1.40 34.96
CA TRP A 127 60.81 -1.70 33.54
C TRP A 127 61.11 -0.39 32.80
N GLY A 128 62.38 -0.21 32.44
CA GLY A 128 62.89 1.04 31.87
C GLY A 128 62.00 1.59 30.76
N SER A 129 61.71 2.89 30.83
CA SER A 129 60.83 3.68 29.95
C SER A 129 61.00 3.40 28.44
N SER A 130 60.39 2.34 27.91
CA SER A 130 60.07 2.12 26.49
C SER A 130 59.23 0.85 26.37
N ASP A 131 57.92 1.01 26.17
CA ASP A 131 56.88 0.05 25.75
C ASP A 131 56.81 -1.38 26.36
N PRO A 132 55.60 -1.89 26.66
CA PRO A 132 55.44 -3.24 27.18
C PRO A 132 55.95 -4.28 26.16
N PRO A 133 56.66 -5.34 26.59
CA PRO A 133 57.15 -6.35 25.68
C PRO A 133 55.96 -7.17 25.14
N ALA A 134 55.81 -7.21 23.82
CA ALA A 134 55.01 -8.25 23.17
C ALA A 134 55.68 -9.61 23.47
N LEU A 135 55.24 -10.27 24.53
CA LEU A 135 55.78 -11.56 24.94
C LEU A 135 55.12 -12.65 24.10
N ALA A 136 55.82 -12.98 23.02
CA ALA A 136 55.79 -14.22 22.26
C ALA A 136 54.70 -15.24 22.67
N SER A 137 53.72 -15.40 21.79
CA SER A 137 52.91 -16.60 21.67
C SER A 137 53.83 -17.83 21.72
N GLN A 138 53.85 -18.53 22.85
CA GLN A 138 54.42 -19.86 22.91
C GLN A 138 53.40 -20.82 22.32
N SER A 139 53.66 -21.15 21.05
CA SER A 139 53.21 -22.37 20.40
C SER A 139 53.57 -23.60 21.24
N VAL A 140 52.55 -24.31 21.74
CA VAL A 140 52.37 -25.78 21.66
C VAL A 140 50.88 -26.08 21.62
#